data_AF-A0A7C1IX16-F1
#
_entry.id   AF-A0A7C1IX16-F1
#
_cell.length_a   1.000
_cell.length_b   1.000
_cell.length_c   1.000
_cell.angle_alpha   90.00
_cell.angle_beta   90.00
_cell.angle_gamma   90.00
#
_symmetry.space_group_name_H-M   'P 1'
#
loop_
_entity.id
_entity.type
_entity.pdbx_description
1 polymer ?
#
loop_
_entity_poly.entity_id
_entity_poly.type
_entity_poly.pdbx_seq_one_letter_code
_entity_poly.pdbx_strand_id
1 'polypeptide(L)'
;MTISTRPTRSNIYPTTIAALRLISAFLPIWPGRKSRRLITNNRRNMITMYGRPDCDDTDAVRARLQALGVDFVEINIDEDAAANQFVLFINGGFRSTPTLVFSNGKRKLILTEPTETELDAALKAT
;
A
#
# COMPACT_ATOMS: atom_id res chain seq x y z
N MET A 1 -3.06 -34.18 58.27
CA MET A 1 -1.73 -33.59 58.04
C MET A 1 -1.98 -32.16 57.57
N THR A 2 -2.11 -31.18 58.47
CA THR A 2 -0.99 -30.38 59.04
C THR A 2 -0.36 -29.50 57.94
N ILE A 3 -0.81 -28.25 57.70
CA ILE A 3 -0.64 -26.97 58.46
C ILE A 3 0.77 -26.34 58.30
N SER A 4 0.78 -24.99 58.24
CA SER A 4 1.89 -23.98 58.22
C SER A 4 2.24 -23.43 56.83
N THR A 5 2.49 -22.12 56.60
CA THR A 5 2.36 -20.85 57.37
C THR A 5 1.79 -19.76 56.40
N ARG A 6 1.14 -18.65 56.78
CA ARG A 6 1.45 -17.46 57.64
C ARG A 6 2.67 -16.63 57.18
N PRO A 7 2.61 -15.27 57.14
CA PRO A 7 1.95 -14.42 58.14
C PRO A 7 1.05 -13.26 57.64
N THR A 8 0.43 -12.60 58.60
CA THR A 8 -0.51 -11.45 58.53
C THR A 8 0.20 -10.08 58.65
N ARG A 9 -0.37 -9.00 58.08
CA ARG A 9 -0.41 -7.69 58.78
C ARG A 9 -1.45 -6.70 58.22
N SER A 10 -2.19 -6.07 59.14
CA SER A 10 -2.75 -4.69 59.14
C SER A 10 -3.13 -4.05 57.79
N ASN A 11 -4.40 -3.68 57.53
CA ASN A 11 -5.09 -2.52 58.15
C ASN A 11 -4.24 -1.25 58.01
N ILE A 12 -4.65 -0.20 57.30
CA ILE A 12 -5.61 0.82 57.77
C ILE A 12 -6.22 1.55 56.56
N TYR A 13 -7.55 1.64 56.49
CA TYR A 13 -8.23 2.72 55.77
C TYR A 13 -8.64 3.78 56.79
N PRO A 14 -8.11 5.03 56.75
CA PRO A 14 -8.64 6.10 57.58
C PRO A 14 -9.94 6.62 56.96
N THR A 15 -11.05 6.38 57.66
CA THR A 15 -12.35 6.98 57.35
C THR A 15 -12.34 8.48 57.64
N THR A 16 -13.12 9.24 56.85
CA THR A 16 -13.56 10.63 57.07
C THR A 16 -12.48 11.73 57.16
N ILE A 17 -12.60 12.74 56.29
CA ILE A 17 -13.05 14.11 56.65
C ILE A 17 -13.28 14.90 55.35
N ALA A 18 -14.28 15.78 55.35
CA ALA A 18 -14.65 16.58 54.19
C ALA A 18 -13.59 17.65 53.85
N ALA A 19 -13.32 17.84 52.56
CA ALA A 19 -12.60 19.00 52.04
C ALA A 19 -13.41 19.63 50.90
N LEU A 20 -14.34 20.52 51.27
CA LEU A 20 -15.07 21.35 50.31
C LEU A 20 -14.07 22.30 49.63
N ARG A 21 -13.79 22.10 48.33
CA ARG A 21 -13.14 23.12 47.49
C ARG A 21 -13.91 23.33 46.21
N LEU A 22 -14.56 24.49 46.16
CA LEU A 22 -15.02 25.15 44.96
C LEU A 22 -13.84 25.30 43.98
N ILE A 23 -13.91 24.64 42.82
CA ILE A 23 -13.30 25.13 41.58
C ILE A 23 -14.30 24.91 40.45
N SER A 24 -14.42 25.97 39.65
CA SER A 24 -15.22 26.16 38.45
C SER A 24 -15.49 24.93 37.57
N ALA A 25 -16.71 24.92 37.02
CA ALA A 25 -17.08 24.19 35.83
C ALA A 25 -16.00 24.22 34.74
N PHE A 26 -15.56 23.03 34.32
CA PHE A 26 -15.27 22.73 32.93
C PHE A 26 -15.63 21.26 32.71
N LEU A 27 -16.76 21.01 32.05
CA LEU A 27 -16.95 19.76 31.32
C LEU A 27 -15.70 19.59 30.45
N PRO A 28 -14.99 18.45 30.48
CA PRO A 28 -14.08 18.13 29.41
C PRO A 28 -14.96 17.91 28.18
N ILE A 29 -15.20 19.00 27.45
CA ILE A 29 -15.45 18.95 26.02
C ILE A 29 -14.22 18.26 25.49
N TRP A 30 -14.27 16.95 25.36
CA TRP A 30 -13.33 16.22 24.54
C TRP A 30 -13.59 16.83 23.15
N PRO A 31 -12.68 17.63 22.57
CA PRO A 31 -12.81 17.93 21.18
C PRO A 31 -12.61 16.57 20.55
N GLY A 32 -13.72 15.95 20.10
CA GLY A 32 -13.65 14.63 19.50
C GLY A 32 -12.54 14.71 18.49
N ARG A 33 -11.48 13.89 18.66
CA ARG A 33 -10.44 13.78 17.66
C ARG A 33 -11.19 13.23 16.44
N LYS A 34 -11.72 14.14 15.61
CA LYS A 34 -11.94 13.89 14.21
C LYS A 34 -10.61 13.33 13.79
N SER A 35 -10.57 12.01 13.61
CA SER A 35 -9.43 11.37 13.00
C SER A 35 -9.21 12.21 11.77
N ARG A 36 -8.08 12.93 11.73
CA ARG A 36 -7.57 13.45 10.49
C ARG A 36 -7.19 12.18 9.75
N ARG A 37 -8.21 11.58 9.13
CA ARG A 37 -8.11 10.80 7.92
C ARG A 37 -7.34 11.74 7.03
N LEU A 38 -6.02 11.55 7.02
CA LEU A 38 -5.19 12.08 5.98
C LEU A 38 -5.79 11.43 4.75
N ILE A 39 -6.65 12.18 4.07
CA ILE A 39 -6.93 12.02 2.66
C ILE A 39 -5.67 12.49 1.93
N THR A 40 -4.55 11.84 2.24
CA THR A 40 -3.52 11.55 1.28
C THR A 40 -4.25 10.79 0.18
N ASN A 41 -4.63 11.53 -0.87
CA ASN A 41 -4.99 10.98 -2.16
C ASN A 41 -3.74 10.33 -2.76
N ASN A 42 -3.22 9.29 -2.07
CA ASN A 42 -2.10 8.50 -2.51
C ASN A 42 -2.61 7.53 -3.58
N ARG A 43 -2.92 8.13 -4.75
CA ARG A 43 -3.01 7.43 -6.02
C ARG A 43 -1.60 6.90 -6.30
N ARG A 44 -1.24 5.75 -5.71
CA ARG A 44 -0.01 5.07 -6.10
C ARG A 44 -0.17 4.66 -7.54
N ASN A 45 0.57 5.29 -8.44
CA ASN A 45 0.61 4.93 -9.84
C ASN A 45 1.40 3.63 -9.95
N MET A 46 0.70 2.51 -9.80
CA MET A 46 1.29 1.18 -9.87
C MET A 46 1.37 0.74 -11.33
N ILE A 47 2.57 0.46 -11.79
CA ILE A 47 2.85 -0.09 -13.12
C ILE A 47 3.18 -1.56 -12.97
N THR A 48 2.55 -2.41 -13.77
CA THR A 48 2.90 -3.83 -13.89
C THR A 48 3.36 -4.09 -15.31
N MET A 49 4.60 -4.57 -15.47
CA MET A 49 5.18 -4.98 -16.76
C MET A 49 5.17 -6.49 -16.85
N TYR A 50 4.47 -7.02 -17.85
CA TYR A 50 4.49 -8.42 -18.23
C TYR A 50 5.55 -8.58 -19.31
N GLY A 51 6.60 -9.36 -19.01
CA GLY A 51 7.81 -9.44 -19.83
C GLY A 51 8.40 -10.84 -19.86
N ARG A 52 9.53 -10.97 -20.56
CA ARG A 52 10.39 -12.16 -20.58
C ARG A 52 11.85 -11.74 -20.39
N PRO A 53 12.70 -12.58 -19.79
CA PRO A 53 14.12 -12.26 -19.56
C PRO A 53 14.99 -12.34 -20.82
N ASP A 54 14.48 -12.91 -21.92
CA ASP A 54 15.17 -13.07 -23.20
C ASP A 54 14.36 -12.35 -24.30
N CYS A 55 14.31 -11.01 -24.19
CA CYS A 55 13.50 -10.15 -25.06
C CYS A 55 14.01 -8.68 -25.02
N ASP A 56 14.71 -8.27 -26.08
CA ASP A 56 15.31 -6.93 -26.20
C ASP A 56 14.34 -5.77 -25.92
N ASP A 57 13.08 -5.86 -26.39
CA ASP A 57 12.05 -4.84 -26.15
C ASP A 57 11.63 -4.77 -24.68
N THR A 58 11.61 -5.91 -23.98
CA THR A 58 11.33 -5.94 -22.53
C THR A 58 12.49 -5.30 -21.78
N ASP A 59 13.72 -5.61 -22.17
CA ASP A 59 14.94 -5.05 -21.59
C ASP A 59 15.03 -3.53 -21.80
N ALA A 60 14.69 -3.04 -23.00
CA ALA A 60 14.64 -1.61 -23.31
C ALA A 60 13.63 -0.85 -22.43
N VAL A 61 12.40 -1.36 -22.29
CA VAL A 61 11.38 -0.77 -21.42
C VAL A 61 11.79 -0.84 -19.95
N ARG A 62 12.34 -1.96 -19.49
CA ARG A 62 12.85 -2.13 -18.11
C ARG A 62 13.92 -1.09 -17.80
N ALA A 63 14.91 -0.96 -18.68
CA ALA A 63 16.00 -0.01 -18.54
C ALA A 63 15.48 1.44 -18.54
N ARG A 64 14.51 1.78 -19.40
CA ARG A 64 13.90 3.12 -19.42
C ARG A 64 13.16 3.44 -18.11
N LEU A 65 12.35 2.52 -17.60
CA LEU A 65 11.64 2.70 -16.32
C LEU A 65 12.61 2.88 -15.14
N GLN A 66 13.68 2.08 -15.10
CA GLN A 66 14.74 2.20 -14.09
C GLN A 66 15.50 3.52 -14.21
N ALA A 67 15.86 3.95 -15.41
CA ALA A 67 16.57 5.21 -15.66
C ALA A 67 15.73 6.45 -15.27
N LEU A 68 14.40 6.36 -15.37
CA LEU A 68 13.46 7.39 -14.92
C LEU A 68 13.14 7.31 -13.41
N GLY A 69 13.64 6.31 -12.69
CA GLY A 69 13.36 6.12 -11.26
C GLY A 69 11.88 5.80 -10.97
N VAL A 70 11.21 5.12 -11.91
CA VAL A 70 9.78 4.77 -11.80
C VAL A 70 9.64 3.42 -11.11
N ASP A 71 8.81 3.34 -10.07
CA ASP A 71 8.46 2.08 -9.41
C ASP A 71 7.53 1.23 -10.31
N PHE A 72 7.93 -0.02 -10.58
CA PHE A 72 7.11 -1.01 -11.28
C PHE A 72 7.27 -2.41 -10.69
N VAL A 73 6.29 -3.27 -10.97
CA VAL A 73 6.39 -4.72 -10.73
C VAL A 73 6.57 -5.40 -12.08
N GLU A 74 7.57 -6.25 -12.21
CA GLU A 74 7.76 -7.12 -13.38
C GLU A 74 7.25 -8.53 -13.09
N ILE A 75 6.61 -9.14 -14.09
CA ILE A 75 6.12 -10.53 -14.03
C ILE A 75 6.63 -11.27 -15.26
N ASN A 76 7.42 -12.32 -15.05
CA ASN A 76 7.90 -13.20 -16.12
C ASN A 76 6.75 -14.11 -16.59
N ILE A 77 6.31 -13.95 -17.83
CA ILE A 77 5.20 -14.74 -18.40
C ILE A 77 5.60 -16.16 -18.82
N ASP A 78 6.90 -16.52 -18.79
CA ASP A 78 7.36 -17.90 -18.97
C ASP A 78 7.22 -18.73 -17.68
N GLU A 79 7.20 -18.08 -16.52
CA GLU A 79 7.09 -18.72 -15.19
C GLU A 79 5.66 -18.66 -14.61
N ASP A 80 4.89 -17.62 -14.94
CA ASP A 80 3.50 -17.45 -14.48
C ASP A 80 2.48 -17.71 -15.60
N ALA A 81 1.77 -18.84 -15.49
CA ALA A 81 0.74 -19.26 -16.43
C ALA A 81 -0.49 -18.33 -16.46
N ALA A 82 -0.83 -17.68 -15.34
CA ALA A 82 -1.94 -16.73 -15.29
C ALA A 82 -1.53 -15.39 -15.93
N ALA A 83 -0.29 -14.96 -15.74
CA ALA A 83 0.29 -13.81 -16.42
C ALA A 83 0.35 -14.02 -17.94
N ASN A 84 0.77 -15.22 -18.39
CA ASN A 84 0.73 -15.62 -19.79
C ASN A 84 -0.69 -15.54 -20.39
N GLN A 85 -1.68 -16.12 -19.70
CA GLN A 85 -3.08 -16.05 -20.12
C GLN A 85 -3.63 -14.62 -20.17
N PHE A 86 -3.22 -13.76 -19.22
CA PHE A 86 -3.57 -12.34 -19.23
C PHE A 86 -3.02 -11.61 -20.47
N VAL A 87 -1.74 -11.82 -20.79
CA VAL A 87 -1.10 -11.23 -21.99
C VAL A 87 -1.79 -11.70 -23.27
N LEU A 88 -2.04 -13.00 -23.41
CA LEU A 88 -2.77 -13.57 -24.54
C LEU A 88 -4.18 -12.97 -24.67
N PHE A 89 -4.92 -12.84 -23.56
CA PHE A 89 -6.26 -12.26 -23.57
C PHE A 89 -6.25 -10.79 -23.99
N ILE A 90 -5.36 -9.98 -23.39
CA ILE A 90 -5.40 -8.53 -23.56
C ILE A 90 -4.87 -8.08 -24.93
N ASN A 91 -3.97 -8.87 -25.52
CA ASN A 91 -3.40 -8.64 -26.85
C ASN A 91 -4.10 -9.47 -27.94
N GLY A 92 -5.38 -9.83 -27.78
CA GLY A 92 -6.18 -10.44 -28.84
C GLY A 92 -5.70 -11.81 -29.33
N GLY A 93 -5.00 -12.57 -28.49
CA GLY A 93 -4.41 -13.88 -28.79
C GLY A 93 -2.89 -13.85 -28.96
N PHE A 94 -2.25 -12.68 -29.03
CA PHE A 94 -0.80 -12.56 -29.21
C PHE A 94 -0.06 -12.57 -27.86
N ARG A 95 1.11 -13.25 -27.82
CA ARG A 95 1.96 -13.34 -26.63
C ARG A 95 2.97 -12.18 -26.56
N SER A 96 2.51 -10.97 -26.84
CA SER A 96 3.33 -9.77 -27.01
C SER A 96 3.97 -9.28 -25.70
N THR A 97 5.26 -8.98 -25.75
CA THR A 97 6.06 -8.54 -24.59
C THR A 97 7.05 -7.45 -25.00
N PRO A 98 7.15 -6.33 -24.27
CA PRO A 98 6.52 -6.08 -22.97
C PRO A 98 5.06 -5.61 -23.10
N THR A 99 4.20 -6.07 -22.19
CA THR A 99 2.85 -5.52 -22.01
C THR A 99 2.77 -4.82 -20.65
N LEU A 100 2.46 -3.53 -20.62
CA LEU A 100 2.39 -2.73 -19.39
C LEU A 100 0.95 -2.40 -19.01
N VAL A 101 0.64 -2.48 -17.72
CA VAL A 101 -0.64 -2.09 -17.14
C VAL A 101 -0.43 -0.97 -16.12
N PHE A 102 -0.93 0.22 -16.44
CA PHE A 102 -0.91 1.39 -15.57
C PHE A 102 -2.20 1.42 -14.74
N SER A 103 -2.07 1.33 -13.42
CA SER A 103 -3.19 1.32 -12.48
C SER A 103 -3.34 2.66 -11.75
N ASN A 104 -3.57 3.74 -12.49
CA ASN A 104 -3.76 5.09 -11.93
C ASN A 104 -5.23 5.42 -11.62
N GLY A 105 -5.73 4.85 -10.51
CA GLY A 105 -7.01 5.25 -9.95
C GLY A 105 -8.25 4.63 -10.62
N LYS A 106 -8.99 5.40 -11.44
CA LYS A 106 -10.30 4.97 -12.00
C LYS A 106 -10.23 4.36 -13.41
N ARG A 107 -9.12 4.56 -14.13
CA ARG A 107 -8.90 4.00 -15.47
C ARG A 107 -7.69 3.06 -15.40
N LYS A 108 -7.67 2.07 -16.27
CA LYS A 108 -6.45 1.31 -16.59
C LYS A 108 -6.02 1.74 -17.99
N LEU A 109 -4.75 2.11 -18.14
CA LEU A 109 -4.11 2.24 -19.44
C LEU A 109 -3.25 0.99 -19.65
N ILE A 110 -3.24 0.47 -20.87
CA ILE A 110 -2.47 -0.70 -21.26
C ILE A 110 -1.65 -0.29 -22.49
N LEU A 111 -0.36 -0.63 -22.49
CA LEU A 111 0.54 -0.47 -23.62
C LEU A 111 1.15 -1.83 -23.96
N THR A 112 1.34 -2.11 -25.23
CA THR A 112 1.91 -3.37 -25.73
C THR A 112 3.03 -3.01 -26.70
N GLU A 113 4.24 -3.50 -26.43
CA GLU A 113 5.46 -3.22 -27.19
C GLU A 113 5.67 -1.71 -27.48
N PRO A 114 5.51 -0.80 -26.48
CA PRO A 114 5.55 0.63 -26.74
C PRO A 114 6.97 1.13 -27.05
N THR A 115 7.03 2.11 -27.95
CA THR A 115 8.25 2.91 -28.13
C THR A 115 8.59 3.73 -26.88
N GLU A 116 9.85 4.13 -26.74
CA GLU A 116 10.30 5.03 -25.65
C GLU A 116 9.44 6.31 -25.57
N THR A 117 9.05 6.87 -26.72
CA THR A 117 8.21 8.08 -26.81
C THR A 117 6.79 7.85 -26.25
N GLU A 118 6.18 6.70 -26.56
CA GLU A 118 4.84 6.34 -26.07
C GLU A 118 4.84 6.02 -24.57
N LEU A 119 5.88 5.33 -24.10
CA LEU A 119 6.10 5.06 -22.68
C LEU A 119 6.26 6.37 -21.88
N ASP A 120 7.13 7.26 -22.37
CA ASP A 120 7.34 8.61 -21.81
C ASP A 120 6.05 9.44 -21.77
N ALA A 121 5.25 9.38 -22.83
CA ALA A 121 3.98 10.11 -22.93
C ALA A 121 2.95 9.56 -21.94
N ALA A 122 2.86 8.23 -21.80
CA ALA A 122 1.98 7.58 -20.83
C ALA A 122 2.37 7.93 -19.38
N LEU A 123 3.67 7.86 -19.04
CA LEU A 123 4.18 8.23 -17.71
C LEU A 123 3.85 9.69 -17.34
N LYS A 124 3.90 10.62 -18.30
CA LYS A 124 3.54 12.04 -18.10
C LYS A 124 2.03 12.25 -17.98
N ALA A 125 1.21 11.32 -18.46
CA ALA A 125 -0.24 11.38 -18.41
C ALA A 125 -0.86 10.70 -17.16
N THR A 126 -0.05 10.05 -16.33
CA THR A 126 -0.50 9.26 -15.16
C THR A 126 -0.36 9.94 -13.82
#